data_AF-A0A0N1B666-F1
#
_entry.id   AF-A0A0N1B666-F1
#
_cell.length_a   1.000
_cell.length_b   1.000
_cell.length_c   1.000
_cell.angle_alpha   90.00
_cell.angle_beta   90.00
_cell.angle_gamma   90.00
#
_symmetry.space_group_name_H-M   'P 1'
#
loop_
_entity.id
_entity.type
_entity.pdbx_description
1 polymer ?
#
loop_
_entity_poly.entity_id
_entity_poly.type
_entity_poly.pdbx_seq_one_letter_code
_entity_poly.pdbx_strand_id
1 'polypeptide(L)'
;MNSASSNTGFGLPPGVTATQLANDERLVWAAYAAHMISYLMLWTALIGLIINYVRRKDCVDPKHATHHSRMLRTFWWTFGLSLLAFGIMIAGGLGVAFNLLGPDFSQWERSVEAIEKGTARLNIAWGWVVLAALGALLAVATWIGGLISHAIGMVRLADDKPT
;
A
#
# COMPACT_ATOMS: atom_id res chain seq x y z
N MET A 1 -13.39 39.65 28.72
CA MET A 1 -13.02 38.70 29.78
C MET A 1 -12.16 37.61 29.13
N ASN A 2 -10.84 37.71 29.33
CA ASN A 2 -9.87 36.75 28.84
C ASN A 2 -9.86 35.52 29.76
N SER A 3 -10.38 34.40 29.29
CA SER A 3 -10.18 33.10 29.93
C SER A 3 -8.84 32.52 29.48
N ALA A 4 -7.77 33.01 30.10
CA ALA A 4 -6.53 32.25 30.22
C ALA A 4 -6.83 31.01 31.08
N SER A 5 -6.91 29.84 30.45
CA SER A 5 -7.15 28.56 31.14
C SER A 5 -6.06 27.56 30.75
N SER A 6 -5.29 27.21 31.79
CA SER A 6 -4.55 25.96 31.99
C SER A 6 -3.40 25.62 31.04
N ASN A 7 -2.22 26.15 31.41
CA ASN A 7 -0.93 25.46 31.30
C ASN A 7 -1.04 24.04 31.89
N THR A 8 -1.21 23.03 31.05
CA THR A 8 -0.91 21.64 31.40
C THR A 8 0.54 21.34 31.02
N GLY A 9 1.46 21.70 31.92
CA GLY A 9 2.65 20.94 32.31
C GLY A 9 3.46 20.07 31.33
N PHE A 10 3.55 20.37 30.05
CA PHE A 10 4.66 19.91 29.18
C PHE A 10 5.20 21.15 28.46
N GLY A 11 6.35 21.65 28.91
CA GLY A 11 6.94 22.86 28.32
C GLY A 11 7.18 22.63 26.83
N LEU A 12 6.50 23.39 25.98
CA LEU A 12 6.79 23.41 24.55
C LEU A 12 8.30 23.67 24.36
N PRO A 13 8.97 22.99 23.41
CA PRO A 13 10.37 23.28 23.14
C PRO A 13 10.55 24.78 22.86
N PRO A 14 11.69 25.39 23.25
CA PRO A 14 11.91 26.82 23.04
C PRO A 14 11.71 27.20 21.56
N GLY A 15 10.80 28.14 21.30
CA GLY A 15 10.50 28.62 19.94
C GLY A 15 9.38 27.86 19.20
N VAL A 16 8.72 26.89 19.84
CA VAL A 16 7.61 26.13 19.27
C VAL A 16 6.27 26.65 19.78
N THR A 17 5.36 26.92 18.85
CA THR A 17 4.00 27.39 19.14
C THR A 17 3.00 26.22 19.15
N ALA A 18 1.93 26.33 19.94
CA ALA A 18 0.84 25.35 19.94
C ALA A 18 0.22 25.18 18.53
N THR A 19 0.20 26.24 17.73
CA THR A 19 -0.28 26.20 16.34
C THR A 19 0.58 25.32 15.44
N GLN A 20 1.91 25.35 15.59
CA GLN A 20 2.81 24.48 14.83
C GLN A 20 2.59 23.01 15.17
N LEU A 21 2.41 22.70 16.46
CA LEU A 21 2.13 21.34 16.92
C LEU A 21 0.81 20.80 16.33
N ALA A 22 -0.25 21.61 16.38
CA ALA A 22 -1.54 21.25 15.79
C ALA A 22 -1.48 21.09 14.25
N ASN A 23 -0.63 21.87 13.58
CA ASN A 23 -0.43 21.73 12.14
C ASN A 23 0.33 20.44 11.79
N ASP A 24 1.34 20.05 12.57
CA ASP A 24 2.06 18.79 12.39
C ASP A 24 1.11 17.60 12.57
N GLU A 25 0.27 17.60 13.61
CA GLU A 25 -0.72 16.56 13.86
C GLU A 25 -1.70 16.40 12.68
N ARG A 26 -2.23 17.52 12.18
CA ARG A 26 -3.13 17.53 11.00
C ARG A 26 -2.47 16.93 9.76
N LEU A 27 -1.18 17.18 9.56
CA LEU A 27 -0.44 16.64 8.41
C LEU A 27 -0.19 15.14 8.54
N VAL A 28 0.05 14.63 9.75
CA VAL A 28 0.13 13.17 10.00
C VAL A 28 -1.22 12.52 9.67
N TRP A 29 -2.34 13.11 10.11
CA TRP A 29 -3.69 12.63 9.76
C TRP A 29 -3.97 12.69 8.26
N ALA A 30 -3.60 13.79 7.59
CA ALA A 30 -3.76 13.92 6.14
C ALA A 30 -2.95 12.87 5.37
N ALA A 31 -1.73 12.55 5.83
CA ALA A 31 -0.91 11.49 5.25
C ALA A 31 -1.56 10.10 5.42
N TYR A 32 -2.10 9.79 6.60
CA TYR A 32 -2.86 8.55 6.82
C TYR A 32 -4.09 8.47 5.92
N ALA A 33 -4.87 9.55 5.81
CA ALA A 33 -6.05 9.60 4.95
C ALA A 33 -5.68 9.38 3.47
N ALA A 34 -4.62 10.03 2.99
CA ALA A 34 -4.12 9.86 1.63
C ALA A 34 -3.71 8.40 1.34
N HIS A 35 -3.02 7.76 2.29
CA HIS A 35 -2.67 6.34 2.18
C HIS A 35 -3.91 5.44 2.22
N MET A 36 -4.91 5.73 3.04
CA MET A 36 -6.15 4.94 3.09
C MET A 36 -6.97 5.04 1.81
N ILE A 37 -7.11 6.25 1.26
CA ILE A 37 -7.76 6.45 -0.05
C ILE A 37 -6.96 5.73 -1.14
N SER A 38 -5.66 5.53 -0.95
CA SER A 38 -4.83 4.95 -2.00
C SER A 38 -5.08 3.47 -2.28
N TYR A 39 -5.64 2.76 -1.31
CA TYR A 39 -6.10 1.39 -1.49
C TYR A 39 -7.32 1.27 -2.42
N LEU A 40 -8.05 2.37 -2.65
CA LEU A 40 -9.09 2.50 -3.66
C LEU A 40 -8.52 3.10 -4.97
N MET A 41 -7.65 4.10 -4.83
CA MET A 41 -7.09 4.86 -5.95
C MET A 41 -5.56 4.93 -5.84
N LEU A 42 -4.86 4.11 -6.62
CA LEU A 42 -3.39 3.95 -6.53
C LEU A 42 -2.59 5.26 -6.48
N TRP A 43 -3.05 6.31 -7.16
CA TRP A 43 -2.34 7.58 -7.30
C TRP A 43 -2.32 8.43 -6.01
N THR A 44 -3.28 8.28 -5.10
CA THR A 44 -3.27 9.07 -3.84
C THR A 44 -2.17 8.60 -2.89
N ALA A 45 -1.59 7.42 -3.11
CA ALA A 45 -0.42 6.94 -2.36
C ALA A 45 0.77 7.87 -2.55
N LEU A 46 0.92 8.44 -3.75
CA LEU A 46 2.01 9.37 -4.07
C LEU A 46 1.89 10.66 -3.27
N ILE A 47 0.68 11.17 -3.07
CA ILE A 47 0.44 12.36 -2.25
C ILE A 47 0.85 12.09 -0.80
N GLY A 48 0.39 10.97 -0.22
CA GLY A 48 0.78 10.55 1.13
C GLY A 48 2.29 10.33 1.26
N LEU A 49 2.92 9.78 0.23
CA LEU A 49 4.37 9.57 0.16
C LEU A 49 5.15 10.89 0.16
N ILE A 50 4.73 11.86 -0.65
CA ILE A 50 5.34 13.19 -0.72
C ILE A 50 5.25 13.88 0.64
N ILE A 51 4.06 13.88 1.27
CA ILE A 51 3.87 14.47 2.60
C ILE A 51 4.83 13.84 3.61
N ASN A 52 4.94 12.50 3.62
CA ASN A 52 5.83 11.79 4.53
C ASN A 52 7.31 12.15 4.31
N TYR A 53 7.78 12.26 3.07
CA TYR A 53 9.18 12.60 2.79
C TYR A 53 9.53 14.04 3.17
N VAL A 54 8.65 14.99 2.87
CA VAL A 54 8.86 16.41 3.16
C VAL A 54 8.80 16.63 4.67
N ARG A 55 7.72 16.18 5.33
CA ARG A 55 7.47 16.52 6.75
C ARG A 55 8.31 15.72 7.74
N ARG A 56 8.81 14.52 7.38
CA ARG A 56 9.61 13.70 8.30
C ARG A 56 10.82 14.45 8.90
N LYS A 57 11.45 15.35 8.15
CA LYS A 57 12.62 16.12 8.60
C LYS A 57 12.26 17.45 9.27
N ASP A 58 11.04 17.93 9.04
CA ASP A 58 10.57 19.25 9.47
C ASP A 58 9.61 19.17 10.67
N CYS A 59 9.32 17.96 11.16
CA CYS A 59 8.49 17.76 12.35
C CYS A 59 9.16 18.31 13.61
N VAL A 60 8.41 19.11 14.34
CA VAL A 60 8.87 19.70 15.60
C VAL A 60 8.80 18.69 16.75
N ASP A 61 7.80 17.80 16.71
CA ASP A 61 7.65 16.69 17.65
C ASP A 61 8.28 15.40 17.09
N PRO A 62 9.28 14.81 17.76
CA PRO A 62 9.85 13.51 17.41
C PRO A 62 8.82 12.38 17.29
N LYS A 63 7.70 12.44 18.01
CA LYS A 63 6.60 11.47 17.90
C LYS A 63 6.03 11.46 16.48
N HIS A 64 5.65 12.63 15.95
CA HIS A 64 5.09 12.76 14.59
C HIS A 64 6.08 12.29 13.51
N ALA A 65 7.38 12.57 13.69
CA ALA A 65 8.43 12.07 12.79
C ALA A 65 8.50 10.53 12.74
N THR A 66 8.18 9.85 13.85
CA THR A 66 8.15 8.40 13.94
C THR A 66 6.97 7.82 13.15
N HIS A 67 5.79 8.44 13.22
CA HIS A 67 4.62 8.04 12.41
C HIS A 67 4.90 8.14 10.91
N HIS A 68 5.49 9.26 10.45
CA HIS A 68 5.90 9.41 9.04
C HIS A 68 6.92 8.35 8.60
N SER A 69 7.90 8.04 9.46
CA SER A 69 8.91 7.02 9.18
C SER A 69 8.31 5.62 9.08
N ARG A 70 7.34 5.29 9.96
CA ARG A 70 6.60 4.03 9.86
C ARG A 70 5.76 3.95 8.61
N MET A 71 4.98 4.98 8.28
CA MET A 71 4.16 5.00 7.06
C MET A 71 5.02 4.78 5.81
N LEU A 72 6.18 5.42 5.75
CA LEU A 72 7.12 5.24 4.64
C LEU A 72 7.64 3.81 4.54
N ARG A 73 8.02 3.18 5.66
CA ARG A 73 8.48 1.79 5.69
C ARG A 73 7.36 0.83 5.26
N THR A 74 6.14 1.04 5.76
CA THR A 74 4.97 0.23 5.39
C THR A 74 4.64 0.39 3.92
N PHE A 75 4.70 1.61 3.37
CA PHE A 75 4.53 1.87 1.94
C PHE A 75 5.53 1.04 1.11
N TRP A 76 6.84 1.14 1.38
CA TRP A 76 7.83 0.42 0.57
C TRP A 76 7.71 -1.10 0.68
N TRP A 77 7.40 -1.63 1.87
CA TRP A 77 7.16 -3.06 2.05
C TRP A 77 5.91 -3.53 1.29
N THR A 78 4.80 -2.81 1.42
CA THR A 78 3.55 -3.18 0.72
C THR A 78 3.67 -3.01 -0.78
N PHE A 79 4.37 -1.97 -1.24
CA PHE A 79 4.65 -1.73 -2.66
C PHE A 79 5.53 -2.84 -3.25
N GLY A 80 6.65 -3.17 -2.60
CA GLY A 80 7.56 -4.24 -3.04
C GLY A 80 6.89 -5.62 -3.07
N LEU A 81 6.12 -5.96 -2.03
CA LEU A 81 5.37 -7.21 -1.99
C LEU A 81 4.25 -7.25 -3.04
N SER A 82 3.59 -6.12 -3.30
CA SER A 82 2.59 -6.03 -4.37
C SER A 82 3.23 -6.30 -5.73
N LEU A 83 4.36 -5.65 -6.04
CA LEU A 83 5.08 -5.90 -7.29
C LEU A 83 5.50 -7.36 -7.43
N LEU A 84 5.98 -7.98 -6.36
CA LEU A 84 6.32 -9.40 -6.36
C LEU A 84 5.08 -10.27 -6.62
N ALA A 85 3.98 -10.00 -5.94
CA ALA A 85 2.73 -10.74 -6.09
C ALA A 85 2.16 -10.65 -7.52
N PHE A 86 2.12 -9.43 -8.08
CA PHE A 86 1.71 -9.21 -9.46
C PHE A 86 2.68 -9.88 -10.45
N GLY A 87 3.99 -9.82 -10.20
CA GLY A 87 4.99 -10.50 -11.02
C GLY A 87 4.77 -12.02 -11.06
N ILE A 88 4.53 -12.64 -9.91
CA ILE A 88 4.22 -14.08 -9.80
C ILE A 88 2.90 -14.41 -10.52
N MET A 89 1.86 -13.58 -10.32
CA MET A 89 0.55 -13.77 -10.95
C MET A 89 0.65 -13.69 -12.48
N ILE A 90 1.36 -12.68 -12.99
CA ILE A 90 1.58 -12.48 -14.43
C ILE A 90 2.42 -13.63 -14.99
N ALA A 91 3.50 -14.03 -14.33
CA ALA A 91 4.33 -15.16 -14.77
C ALA A 91 3.52 -16.46 -14.83
N GLY A 92 2.71 -16.74 -13.82
CA GLY A 92 1.78 -17.86 -13.81
C GLY A 92 0.77 -17.80 -14.96
N GLY A 93 0.12 -16.64 -15.15
CA GLY A 93 -0.86 -16.43 -16.22
C GLY A 93 -0.26 -16.56 -17.62
N LEU A 94 0.93 -16.00 -17.85
CA LEU A 94 1.67 -16.15 -19.10
C LEU A 94 2.09 -17.61 -19.32
N GLY A 95 2.48 -18.33 -18.27
CA GLY A 95 2.78 -19.75 -18.34
C GLY A 95 1.58 -20.59 -18.76
N VAL A 96 0.39 -20.29 -18.21
CA VAL A 96 -0.87 -20.91 -18.66
C VAL A 96 -1.17 -20.56 -20.12
N ALA A 97 -1.05 -19.29 -20.49
CA ALA A 97 -1.32 -18.83 -21.86
C ALA A 97 -0.39 -19.51 -22.87
N PHE A 98 0.93 -19.54 -22.62
CA PHE A 98 1.88 -20.21 -23.50
C PHE A 98 1.68 -21.71 -23.58
N ASN A 99 1.26 -22.36 -22.49
CA ASN A 99 0.99 -23.79 -22.48
C ASN A 99 -0.27 -24.16 -23.29
N LEU A 100 -1.30 -23.32 -23.25
CA LEU A 100 -2.56 -23.58 -23.96
C LEU A 100 -2.57 -23.10 -25.40
N LEU A 101 -1.90 -21.98 -25.68
CA LEU A 101 -2.09 -21.20 -26.91
C LEU A 101 -0.80 -21.08 -27.73
N GLY A 102 0.31 -21.57 -27.18
CA GLY A 102 1.62 -21.48 -27.78
C GLY A 102 2.27 -20.10 -27.63
N PRO A 103 3.57 -19.98 -27.94
CA PRO A 103 4.30 -18.71 -27.87
C PRO A 103 4.07 -17.81 -29.09
N ASP A 104 3.48 -18.34 -30.17
CA ASP A 104 3.29 -17.65 -31.45
C ASP A 104 1.82 -17.32 -31.69
N PHE A 105 1.55 -16.13 -32.23
CA PHE A 105 0.22 -15.67 -32.59
C PHE A 105 -0.46 -16.61 -33.62
N SER A 106 0.30 -17.27 -34.48
CA SER A 106 -0.28 -18.25 -35.43
C SER A 106 -0.86 -19.50 -34.74
N GLN A 107 -0.34 -19.88 -33.57
CA GLN A 107 -0.89 -20.97 -32.76
C GLN A 107 -2.15 -20.54 -32.00
N TRP A 108 -2.26 -19.26 -31.69
CA TRP A 108 -3.42 -18.69 -31.01
C TRP A 108 -4.70 -18.93 -31.82
N GLU A 109 -4.70 -18.56 -33.12
CA GLU A 109 -5.87 -18.73 -33.99
C GLU A 109 -6.31 -20.20 -34.07
N ARG A 110 -5.36 -21.12 -34.26
CA ARG A 110 -5.63 -22.57 -34.28
C ARG A 110 -6.21 -23.07 -32.97
N SER A 111 -5.72 -22.55 -31.85
CA SER A 111 -6.18 -22.95 -30.52
C SER A 111 -7.59 -22.42 -30.22
N VAL A 112 -7.88 -21.19 -30.62
CA VAL A 112 -9.23 -20.60 -30.54
C VAL A 112 -10.22 -21.38 -31.40
N GLU A 113 -9.86 -21.69 -32.65
CA GLU A 113 -10.71 -22.50 -33.53
C GLU A 113 -10.99 -23.90 -32.95
N ALA A 114 -9.98 -24.54 -32.35
CA ALA A 114 -10.15 -25.84 -31.73
C ALA A 114 -11.05 -25.78 -30.48
N ILE A 115 -11.00 -24.69 -29.72
CA ILE A 115 -11.87 -24.44 -28.56
C ILE A 115 -13.31 -24.22 -29.04
N GLU A 116 -13.51 -23.37 -30.06
CA GLU A 116 -14.84 -23.06 -30.62
C GLU A 116 -15.51 -24.31 -31.20
N LYS A 117 -14.74 -25.14 -31.92
CA LYS A 117 -15.23 -26.42 -32.49
C LYS A 117 -15.38 -27.52 -31.43
N GLY A 118 -15.03 -27.26 -30.16
CA GLY A 118 -15.10 -28.24 -29.06
C GLY A 118 -14.12 -29.41 -29.21
N THR A 119 -13.15 -29.31 -30.11
CA THR A 119 -12.16 -30.37 -30.38
C THR A 119 -10.88 -30.22 -29.56
N ALA A 120 -10.73 -29.12 -28.81
CA ALA A 120 -9.55 -28.84 -28.00
C ALA A 120 -9.37 -29.86 -26.87
N ARG A 121 -8.16 -30.43 -26.79
CA ARG A 121 -7.71 -31.21 -25.62
C ARG A 121 -6.88 -30.30 -24.73
N LEU A 122 -7.48 -29.83 -23.63
CA LEU A 122 -6.82 -28.95 -22.68
C LEU A 122 -5.86 -29.75 -21.80
N ASN A 123 -4.57 -29.73 -22.15
CA ASN A 123 -3.52 -30.22 -21.26
C ASN A 123 -3.09 -29.08 -20.33
N ILE A 124 -3.83 -28.88 -19.25
CA ILE A 124 -3.58 -27.79 -18.30
C ILE A 124 -2.32 -28.12 -17.49
N ALA A 125 -1.27 -27.33 -17.68
CA ALA A 125 -0.11 -27.35 -16.80
C ALA A 125 -0.44 -26.73 -15.43
N TRP A 126 -0.97 -27.55 -14.52
CA TRP A 126 -1.40 -27.15 -13.16
C TRP A 126 -0.35 -26.36 -12.37
N GLY A 127 0.95 -26.58 -12.61
CA GLY A 127 2.01 -25.80 -11.98
C GLY A 127 1.89 -24.30 -12.24
N TRP A 128 1.55 -23.89 -13.47
CA TRP A 128 1.37 -22.48 -13.81
C TRP A 128 0.10 -21.89 -13.21
N VAL A 129 -0.98 -22.68 -13.12
CA VAL A 129 -2.23 -22.29 -12.46
C VAL A 129 -2.01 -22.04 -10.96
N VAL A 130 -1.32 -22.96 -10.29
CA VAL A 130 -0.97 -22.82 -8.87
C VAL A 130 -0.09 -21.60 -8.65
N LEU A 131 0.91 -21.37 -9.51
CA LEU A 131 1.76 -20.18 -9.43
C LEU A 131 0.95 -18.88 -9.54
N ALA A 132 0.05 -18.81 -10.52
CA ALA A 132 -0.83 -17.66 -10.70
C ALA A 132 -1.73 -17.42 -9.47
N ALA A 133 -2.31 -18.49 -8.93
CA ALA A 133 -3.15 -18.44 -7.73
C ALA A 133 -2.36 -17.97 -6.50
N LEU A 134 -1.13 -18.45 -6.30
CA LEU A 134 -0.26 -17.99 -5.21
C LEU A 134 0.07 -16.49 -5.34
N GLY A 135 0.35 -16.01 -6.55
CA GLY A 135 0.53 -14.59 -6.82
C GLY A 135 -0.71 -13.76 -6.44
N ALA A 136 -1.89 -14.22 -6.83
CA ALA A 136 -3.16 -13.57 -6.47
C ALA A 136 -3.40 -13.55 -4.96
N LEU A 137 -3.18 -14.67 -4.26
CA LEU A 137 -3.32 -14.75 -2.80
C LEU A 137 -2.34 -13.83 -2.08
N LEU A 138 -1.08 -13.77 -2.54
CA LEU A 138 -0.08 -12.87 -1.99
C LEU A 138 -0.47 -11.40 -2.21
N ALA A 139 -1.07 -11.06 -3.35
CA ALA A 139 -1.54 -9.71 -3.63
C ALA A 139 -2.67 -9.30 -2.66
N VAL A 140 -3.64 -10.19 -2.44
CA VAL A 140 -4.73 -9.98 -1.47
C VAL A 140 -4.19 -9.85 -0.05
N ALA A 141 -3.27 -10.74 0.37
CA ALA A 141 -2.65 -10.68 1.68
C ALA A 141 -1.88 -9.37 1.90
N THR A 142 -1.16 -8.91 0.87
CA THR A 142 -0.42 -7.65 0.91
C THR A 142 -1.36 -6.44 1.03
N TRP A 143 -2.47 -6.47 0.29
CA TRP A 143 -3.49 -5.42 0.33
C TRP A 143 -4.14 -5.34 1.72
N ILE A 144 -4.59 -6.47 2.28
CA ILE A 144 -5.19 -6.56 3.62
C ILE A 144 -4.17 -6.14 4.70
N GLY A 145 -2.96 -6.68 4.65
CA GLY A 145 -1.91 -6.37 5.63
C GLY A 145 -1.52 -4.89 5.60
N GLY A 146 -1.49 -4.28 4.42
CA GLY A 146 -1.30 -2.84 4.24
C GLY A 146 -2.40 -2.01 4.91
N LEU A 147 -3.67 -2.36 4.68
CA LEU A 147 -4.82 -1.70 5.30
C LEU A 147 -4.75 -1.77 6.83
N ILE A 148 -4.53 -2.97 7.37
CA ILE A 148 -4.44 -3.20 8.83
C ILE A 148 -3.29 -2.38 9.42
N SER A 149 -2.12 -2.37 8.78
CA SER A 149 -0.93 -1.68 9.28
C SER A 149 -1.14 -0.16 9.42
N HIS A 150 -1.84 0.45 8.45
CA HIS A 150 -2.20 1.87 8.50
C HIS A 150 -3.32 2.14 9.51
N ALA A 151 -4.35 1.29 9.59
CA ALA A 151 -5.41 1.41 10.59
C ALA A 151 -4.85 1.35 12.03
N ILE A 152 -3.94 0.41 12.31
CA ILE A 152 -3.23 0.34 13.60
C ILE A 152 -2.41 1.62 13.84
N GLY A 153 -1.80 2.17 12.80
CA GLY A 153 -1.09 3.44 12.87
C GLY A 153 -1.99 4.61 13.28
N MET A 154 -3.19 4.69 12.71
CA MET A 154 -4.20 5.70 13.04
C MET A 154 -4.72 5.56 14.47
N VAL A 155 -4.99 4.33 14.92
CA VAL A 155 -5.42 4.07 16.32
C VAL A 155 -4.32 4.49 17.30
N ARG A 156 -3.05 4.19 17.02
CA ARG A 156 -1.93 4.62 17.87
C ARG A 156 -1.79 6.14 17.91
N LEU A 157 -2.04 6.82 16.79
CA LEU A 157 -2.04 8.28 16.73
C LEU A 157 -3.16 8.86 17.61
N ALA A 158 -4.37 8.31 17.52
CA ALA A 158 -5.51 8.73 18.36
C ALA A 158 -5.28 8.47 19.86
N ASP A 159 -4.53 7.42 20.20
CA ASP A 159 -4.11 7.09 21.57
C ASP A 159 -2.89 7.88 22.06
N ASP A 160 -2.38 8.82 21.26
CA ASP A 160 -1.16 9.57 21.54
C ASP A 160 0.13 8.73 21.73
N LYS A 161 0.18 7.52 21.16
CA LYS A 161 1.31 6.59 21.30
C LYS A 161 2.30 6.68 20.13
N PRO A 162 3.62 6.63 20.38
CA PRO A 162 4.61 6.51 19.31
C PRO A 162 4.49 5.14 18.59
N THR A 163 4.94 5.09 17.34
CA THR A 163 4.74 3.94 16.44
C THR A 163 5.86 2.93 16.36
#